data_AF-A0A455ZFX5-F1
#
_entry.id   AF-A0A455ZFX5-F1
#
_cell.length_a   1.000
_cell.length_b   1.000
_cell.length_c   1.000
_cell.angle_alpha   90.00
_cell.angle_beta   90.00
_cell.angle_gamma   90.00
#
_symmetry.space_group_name_H-M   'P 1'
#
loop_
_entity.id
_entity.type
_entity.pdbx_description
1 polymer ?
#
loop_
_entity_poly.entity_id
_entity_poly.type
_entity_poly.pdbx_seq_one_letter_code
_entity_poly.pdbx_strand_id
1 'polypeptide(L)'
;MMKILIVLIAFVFAGLIPIKSQQVVINEKLLAQLTKNQAVRLSSDKLFFNSYEKQKQLYDDIKGKITQVVAIQEYIYNKLTNVNMAIKQGKQLQYLYQYFGEIAQNSGEMLSLTSKNPQYAVLLTNYYVQVGQEALNLKREVTEEILRESNDFLMDPYDREILLRKIFDRARLINGTILYINLVLKNAKQTPYIFQIPGLNNYVNIDRMIIKDIISKYGILKY
;
A
#
# COMPACT_ATOMS: atom_id res chain seq x y z
N MET A 1 -6.02 78.88 29.21
CA MET A 1 -5.23 78.57 27.99
C MET A 1 -3.76 78.32 28.27
N MET A 2 -3.04 79.21 28.98
CA MET A 2 -1.58 79.11 29.16
C MET A 2 -1.09 77.80 29.84
N LYS A 3 -1.85 77.24 30.80
CA LYS A 3 -1.52 75.95 31.46
C LYS A 3 -1.60 74.74 30.53
N ILE A 4 -2.53 74.74 29.57
CA ILE A 4 -2.69 73.65 28.59
C ILE A 4 -1.52 73.67 27.60
N LEU A 5 -1.09 74.87 27.20
CA LEU A 5 0.07 75.03 26.30
C LEU A 5 1.36 74.49 26.93
N ILE A 6 1.58 74.75 28.22
CA ILE A 6 2.77 74.27 28.95
C ILE A 6 2.77 72.74 29.06
N VAL A 7 1.62 72.11 29.31
CA VAL A 7 1.50 70.65 29.35
C VAL A 7 1.75 70.03 27.98
N LEU A 8 1.26 70.66 26.91
CA LEU A 8 1.52 70.23 25.52
C LEU A 8 3.01 70.33 25.17
N ILE A 9 3.67 71.43 25.54
CA ILE A 9 5.11 71.62 25.32
C ILE A 9 5.92 70.59 26.11
N ALA A 10 5.56 70.32 27.37
CA ALA A 10 6.21 69.29 28.18
C ALA A 10 6.05 67.88 27.59
N PHE A 11 4.90 67.57 26.99
CA PHE A 11 4.65 66.29 26.34
C PHE A 11 5.47 66.12 25.05
N VAL A 12 5.62 67.20 24.28
CA VAL A 12 6.49 67.23 23.09
C VAL A 12 7.96 67.07 23.46
N PHE A 13 8.41 67.71 24.55
CA PHE A 13 9.78 67.56 25.03
C PHE A 13 10.08 66.19 25.67
N ALA A 14 9.10 65.55 26.30
CA ALA A 14 9.25 64.18 26.82
C ALA A 14 9.47 63.14 25.71
N GLY A 15 8.97 63.39 24.49
CA GLY A 15 9.19 62.54 23.31
C GLY A 15 10.57 62.68 22.65
N LEU A 16 11.37 63.69 23.03
CA LEU A 16 12.71 63.93 22.49
C LEU A 16 13.82 63.19 23.25
N ILE A 17 13.47 62.45 24.31
CA ILE A 17 14.44 61.64 25.05
C ILE A 17 14.74 60.40 24.20
N PRO A 18 15.99 60.18 23.75
CA PRO A 18 16.35 58.99 23.00
C PRO A 18 16.29 57.78 23.95
N ILE A 19 15.15 57.12 23.99
CA ILE A 19 14.99 55.81 24.61
C ILE A 19 15.90 54.88 23.82
N LYS A 20 17.02 54.42 24.41
CA LYS A 20 17.83 53.33 23.86
C LYS A 20 17.01 52.04 23.94
N SER A 21 16.06 51.93 23.03
CA SER A 21 15.14 50.82 22.88
C SER A 21 15.90 49.66 22.24
N GLN A 22 16.07 48.61 23.03
CA GLN A 22 16.46 47.24 22.66
C GLN A 22 17.57 47.07 21.61
N GLN A 23 18.75 46.67 22.07
CA GLN A 23 19.85 46.28 21.20
C GLN A 23 19.64 44.84 20.71
N VAL A 24 19.37 44.66 19.41
CA VAL A 24 19.29 43.32 18.79
C VAL A 24 20.70 42.74 18.71
N VAL A 25 21.00 41.76 19.56
CA VAL A 25 22.28 41.05 19.54
C VAL A 25 22.14 39.83 18.63
N ILE A 26 22.81 39.87 17.47
CA ILE A 26 22.88 38.72 16.56
C ILE A 26 24.09 37.88 16.94
N ASN A 27 23.86 36.65 17.36
CA ASN A 27 24.93 35.67 17.56
C ASN A 27 25.13 34.89 16.26
N GLU A 28 26.20 35.20 15.52
CA GLU A 28 26.53 34.57 14.24
C GLU A 28 26.70 33.06 14.35
N LYS A 29 27.27 32.56 15.45
CA LYS A 29 27.46 31.11 15.67
C LYS A 29 26.13 30.39 15.86
N LEU A 30 25.22 30.99 16.65
CA LEU A 30 23.88 30.45 16.84
C LEU A 30 23.10 30.48 15.52
N LEU A 31 23.18 31.59 14.77
CA LEU A 31 22.54 31.72 13.48
C LEU A 31 23.03 30.66 12.50
N ALA A 32 24.34 30.44 12.39
CA ALA A 32 24.92 29.41 11.54
C ALA A 32 24.45 27.98 11.93
N GLN A 33 24.38 27.68 13.23
CA GLN A 33 23.85 26.39 13.71
C GLN A 33 22.35 26.21 13.39
N LEU A 34 21.55 27.26 13.61
CA LEU A 34 20.12 27.25 13.26
C LEU A 34 19.92 27.04 11.77
N THR A 35 20.67 27.74 10.92
CA THR A 35 20.61 27.57 9.47
C THR A 35 21.00 26.15 9.06
N LYS A 36 22.05 25.57 9.64
CA LYS A 36 22.45 24.18 9.37
C LYS A 36 21.36 23.19 9.77
N ASN A 37 20.78 23.34 10.96
CA ASN A 37 19.69 22.50 11.44
C ASN A 37 18.44 22.63 10.57
N GLN A 38 18.10 23.87 10.16
CA GLN A 38 16.99 24.14 9.26
C GLN A 38 17.20 23.49 7.89
N ALA A 39 18.42 23.55 7.34
CA ALA A 39 18.78 22.90 6.08
C ALA A 39 18.64 21.39 6.16
N VAL A 40 19.14 20.76 7.24
CA VAL A 40 18.96 19.32 7.48
C VAL A 40 17.48 18.99 7.59
N ARG A 41 16.69 19.77 8.35
CA ARG A 41 15.24 19.57 8.48
C ARG A 41 14.53 19.63 7.14
N LEU A 42 14.79 20.66 6.33
CA LEU A 42 14.20 20.80 4.99
C LEU A 42 14.57 19.63 4.08
N SER A 43 15.82 19.15 4.16
CA SER A 43 16.26 17.99 3.39
C SER A 43 15.53 16.71 3.83
N SER A 44 15.37 16.50 5.13
CA SER A 44 14.61 15.38 5.69
C SER A 44 13.14 15.46 5.30
N ASP A 45 12.52 16.63 5.42
CA ASP A 45 11.12 16.86 5.03
C ASP A 45 10.91 16.51 3.55
N LYS A 46 11.83 16.94 2.67
CA LYS A 46 11.80 16.57 1.24
C LYS A 46 11.91 15.06 1.02
N LEU A 47 12.79 14.38 1.75
CA LEU A 47 12.91 12.92 1.67
C LEU A 47 11.63 12.22 2.15
N PHE A 48 11.01 12.70 3.24
CA PHE A 48 9.73 12.20 3.72
C PHE A 48 8.63 12.38 2.67
N PHE A 49 8.49 13.58 2.10
CA PHE A 49 7.50 13.84 1.04
C PHE A 49 7.69 12.93 -0.16
N ASN A 50 8.92 12.78 -0.66
CA ASN A 50 9.23 11.88 -1.77
C ASN A 50 8.87 10.41 -1.44
N SER A 51 9.06 9.98 -0.19
CA SER A 51 8.67 8.63 0.25
C SER A 51 7.15 8.45 0.22
N TYR A 52 6.38 9.42 0.72
CA TYR A 52 4.93 9.38 0.67
C TYR A 52 4.39 9.38 -0.76
N GLU A 53 4.99 10.16 -1.66
CA GLU A 53 4.61 10.19 -3.06
C GLU A 53 4.82 8.83 -3.75
N LYS A 54 5.97 8.19 -3.52
CA LYS A 54 6.24 6.83 -4.02
C LYS A 54 5.23 5.80 -3.48
N GLN A 55 4.91 5.88 -2.19
CA GLN A 55 3.92 4.99 -1.58
C GLN A 55 2.53 5.18 -2.19
N LYS A 56 2.14 6.43 -2.46
CA LYS A 56 0.88 6.75 -3.13
C LYS A 56 0.83 6.19 -4.55
N GLN A 57 1.88 6.41 -5.35
CA GLN A 57 1.97 5.87 -6.71
C GLN A 57 1.87 4.34 -6.73
N LEU A 58 2.56 3.67 -5.79
CA LEU A 58 2.47 2.21 -5.65
C LEU A 58 1.06 1.75 -5.31
N TYR A 59 0.39 2.44 -4.38
CA TYR A 59 -1.00 2.15 -4.03
C TYR A 59 -1.93 2.29 -5.24
N ASP A 60 -1.78 3.37 -6.01
CA ASP A 60 -2.60 3.62 -7.20
C ASP A 60 -2.36 2.55 -8.28
N ASP A 61 -1.11 2.12 -8.49
CA ASP A 61 -0.76 1.02 -9.39
C ASP A 61 -1.36 -0.33 -8.93
N ILE A 62 -1.22 -0.67 -7.65
CA ILE A 62 -1.81 -1.89 -7.07
C ILE A 62 -3.33 -1.87 -7.23
N LYS A 63 -3.98 -0.75 -6.93
CA LYS A 63 -5.43 -0.60 -7.13
C LYS A 63 -5.81 -0.84 -8.59
N GLY A 64 -5.05 -0.29 -9.54
CA GLY A 64 -5.24 -0.53 -10.97
C GLY A 64 -5.13 -2.01 -11.34
N LYS A 65 -4.10 -2.70 -10.84
CA LYS A 65 -3.90 -4.14 -11.07
C LYS A 65 -5.03 -5.00 -10.49
N ILE A 66 -5.48 -4.72 -9.27
CA ILE A 66 -6.58 -5.46 -8.65
C ILE A 66 -7.87 -5.28 -9.45
N THR A 67 -8.20 -4.05 -9.85
CA THR A 67 -9.36 -3.78 -10.70
C THR A 67 -9.25 -4.51 -12.05
N GLN A 68 -8.05 -4.54 -12.63
CA GLN A 68 -7.79 -5.29 -13.86
C GLN A 68 -8.04 -6.80 -13.67
N VAL A 69 -7.61 -7.37 -12.54
CA VAL A 69 -7.87 -8.77 -12.19
C VAL A 69 -9.37 -9.03 -12.12
N VAL A 70 -10.14 -8.22 -11.40
CA VAL A 70 -11.60 -8.35 -11.31
C VAL A 70 -12.23 -8.36 -12.71
N ALA A 71 -11.89 -7.37 -13.54
CA ALA A 71 -12.42 -7.24 -14.90
C ALA A 71 -12.03 -8.44 -15.80
N ILE A 72 -10.81 -8.97 -15.66
CA ILE A 72 -10.37 -10.16 -16.38
C ILE A 72 -11.21 -11.38 -15.98
N GLN A 73 -11.43 -11.57 -14.68
CA GLN A 73 -12.17 -12.72 -14.17
C GLN A 73 -13.63 -12.68 -14.62
N GLU A 74 -14.27 -11.50 -14.56
CA GLU A 74 -15.61 -11.28 -15.12
C GLU A 74 -15.66 -11.53 -16.63
N TYR A 75 -14.65 -11.08 -17.38
CA TYR A 75 -14.55 -11.34 -18.82
C TYR A 75 -14.48 -12.84 -19.11
N ILE A 76 -13.59 -13.58 -18.43
CA ILE A 76 -13.42 -15.02 -18.61
C ILE A 76 -14.73 -15.74 -18.28
N TYR A 77 -15.36 -15.40 -17.15
CA TYR A 77 -16.65 -15.95 -16.75
C TYR A 77 -17.72 -15.74 -17.84
N ASN A 78 -17.88 -14.50 -18.32
CA ASN A 78 -18.87 -14.16 -19.34
C ASN A 78 -18.58 -14.84 -20.69
N LYS A 79 -17.32 -15.00 -21.06
CA LYS A 79 -16.97 -15.64 -22.33
C LYS A 79 -17.18 -17.12 -22.31
N LEU A 80 -16.76 -17.77 -21.23
CA LEU A 80 -16.98 -19.19 -21.07
C LEU A 80 -18.50 -19.47 -21.04
N THR A 81 -19.34 -18.69 -20.35
CA THR A 81 -20.79 -19.01 -20.21
C THR A 81 -21.56 -19.04 -21.53
N ASN A 82 -21.00 -18.38 -22.55
CA ASN A 82 -21.53 -18.26 -23.91
C ASN A 82 -20.90 -19.24 -24.93
N VAL A 83 -20.07 -20.21 -24.50
CA VAL A 83 -19.53 -21.25 -25.39
C VAL A 83 -20.60 -22.29 -25.78
N ASN A 84 -20.35 -23.01 -26.88
CA ASN A 84 -21.26 -23.98 -27.49
C ASN A 84 -21.72 -25.08 -26.48
N MET A 85 -22.97 -25.56 -26.61
CA MET A 85 -23.62 -26.50 -25.69
C MET A 85 -22.86 -27.80 -25.49
N ALA A 86 -22.16 -28.32 -26.51
CA ALA A 86 -21.37 -29.54 -26.40
C ALA A 86 -20.21 -29.41 -25.39
N ILE A 87 -19.62 -28.22 -25.28
CA ILE A 87 -18.57 -27.88 -24.30
C ILE A 87 -19.20 -27.56 -22.94
N LYS A 88 -20.38 -26.92 -22.93
CA LYS A 88 -21.14 -26.51 -21.74
C LYS A 88 -21.60 -27.67 -20.84
N GLN A 89 -21.77 -28.87 -21.40
CA GLN A 89 -22.20 -30.07 -20.66
C GLN A 89 -21.08 -30.75 -19.86
N GLY A 90 -19.82 -30.34 -20.03
CA GLY A 90 -18.70 -30.86 -19.26
C GLY A 90 -18.76 -30.44 -17.79
N LYS A 91 -18.88 -31.40 -16.87
CA LYS A 91 -18.93 -31.15 -15.41
C LYS A 91 -17.72 -30.33 -14.90
N GLN A 92 -16.54 -30.52 -15.47
CA GLN A 92 -15.34 -29.73 -15.14
C GLN A 92 -15.51 -28.24 -15.48
N LEU A 93 -16.15 -27.91 -16.60
CA LEU A 93 -16.37 -26.52 -17.00
C LEU A 93 -17.37 -25.83 -16.07
N GLN A 94 -18.38 -26.57 -15.58
CA GLN A 94 -19.30 -26.06 -14.55
C GLN A 94 -18.58 -25.64 -13.27
N TYR A 95 -17.66 -26.48 -12.76
CA TYR A 95 -16.84 -26.11 -11.61
C TYR A 95 -15.94 -24.91 -11.90
N LEU A 96 -15.38 -24.84 -13.11
CA LEU A 96 -14.54 -23.73 -13.53
C LEU A 96 -15.29 -22.39 -13.51
N TYR A 97 -16.58 -22.36 -13.92
CA TYR A 97 -17.42 -21.16 -13.81
C TYR A 97 -17.60 -20.69 -12.37
N GLN A 98 -18.02 -21.59 -11.49
CA GLN A 98 -18.25 -21.28 -10.09
C GLN A 98 -16.96 -20.74 -9.46
N TYR A 99 -15.84 -21.37 -9.80
CA TYR A 99 -14.54 -20.99 -9.29
C TYR A 99 -14.08 -19.60 -9.75
N PHE A 100 -14.36 -19.21 -10.99
CA PHE A 100 -14.09 -17.85 -11.45
C PHE A 100 -14.97 -16.80 -10.77
N GLY A 101 -16.22 -17.13 -10.44
CA GLY A 101 -17.07 -16.30 -9.60
C GLY A 101 -16.47 -16.08 -8.21
N GLU A 102 -15.95 -17.13 -7.58
CA GLU A 102 -15.27 -17.05 -6.28
C GLU A 102 -14.02 -16.17 -6.35
N ILE A 103 -13.21 -16.29 -7.41
CA ILE A 103 -12.02 -15.45 -7.61
C ILE A 103 -12.42 -13.98 -7.73
N ALA A 104 -13.48 -13.65 -8.49
CA ALA A 104 -13.97 -12.29 -8.61
C ALA A 104 -14.43 -11.73 -7.27
N GLN A 105 -15.18 -12.51 -6.48
CA GLN A 105 -15.61 -12.13 -5.13
C GLN A 105 -14.42 -11.89 -4.19
N ASN A 106 -13.46 -12.83 -4.15
CA ASN A 106 -12.26 -12.72 -3.30
C ASN A 106 -11.38 -11.54 -3.73
N SER A 107 -11.31 -11.24 -5.03
CA SER A 107 -10.61 -10.07 -5.57
C SER A 107 -11.28 -8.75 -5.16
N GLY A 108 -12.62 -8.72 -5.13
CA GLY A 108 -13.38 -7.58 -4.62
C GLY A 108 -13.16 -7.36 -3.12
N GLU A 109 -13.11 -8.43 -2.33
CA GLU A 109 -12.74 -8.36 -0.91
C GLU A 109 -11.31 -7.84 -0.75
N MET A 110 -10.37 -8.35 -1.54
CA MET A 110 -8.97 -7.91 -1.55
C MET A 110 -8.86 -6.41 -1.81
N LEU A 111 -9.58 -5.90 -2.81
CA LEU A 111 -9.63 -4.46 -3.10
C LEU A 111 -10.12 -3.67 -1.88
N SER A 112 -11.24 -4.10 -1.28
CA SER A 112 -11.83 -3.44 -0.11
C SER A 112 -10.88 -3.41 1.09
N LEU A 113 -10.23 -4.54 1.39
CA LEU A 113 -9.30 -4.67 2.50
C LEU A 113 -8.02 -3.86 2.28
N THR A 114 -7.54 -3.80 1.04
CA THR A 114 -6.35 -3.03 0.65
C THR A 114 -6.60 -1.53 0.81
N SER A 115 -7.77 -1.05 0.37
CA SER A 115 -8.15 0.36 0.56
C SER A 115 -8.29 0.75 2.04
N LYS A 116 -8.67 -0.18 2.92
CA LYS A 116 -8.74 0.05 4.37
C LYS A 116 -7.36 0.04 5.04
N ASN A 117 -6.38 -0.65 4.47
CA ASN A 117 -5.06 -0.87 5.06
C ASN A 117 -3.94 -0.64 4.02
N PRO A 118 -3.85 0.55 3.40
CA PRO A 118 -2.96 0.81 2.27
C PRO A 118 -1.47 0.62 2.60
N GLN A 119 -1.07 0.78 3.87
CA GLN A 119 0.29 0.54 4.33
C GLN A 119 0.77 -0.91 4.09
N TYR A 120 -0.15 -1.89 4.12
CA TYR A 120 0.17 -3.28 3.84
C TYR A 120 0.32 -3.58 2.35
N ALA A 121 -0.13 -2.69 1.47
CA ALA A 121 0.01 -2.86 0.02
C ALA A 121 1.49 -2.91 -0.39
N VAL A 122 2.34 -2.14 0.28
CA VAL A 122 3.80 -2.14 0.08
C VAL A 122 4.39 -3.52 0.38
N LEU A 123 4.00 -4.13 1.50
CA LEU A 123 4.47 -5.46 1.90
C LEU A 123 4.06 -6.54 0.91
N LEU A 124 2.85 -6.43 0.40
CA LEU A 124 2.22 -7.45 -0.44
C LEU A 124 2.38 -7.19 -1.95
N THR A 125 3.16 -6.19 -2.34
CA THR A 125 3.31 -5.73 -3.74
C THR A 125 3.63 -6.88 -4.70
N ASN A 126 4.59 -7.75 -4.33
CA ASN A 126 4.97 -8.87 -5.19
C ASN A 126 3.80 -9.82 -5.46
N TYR A 127 2.95 -10.07 -4.46
CA TYR A 127 1.78 -10.92 -4.61
C TYR A 127 0.71 -10.27 -5.50
N TYR A 128 0.47 -8.96 -5.37
CA TYR A 128 -0.44 -8.24 -6.27
C TYR A 128 0.03 -8.29 -7.73
N VAL A 129 1.33 -8.05 -7.94
CA VAL A 129 1.94 -8.09 -9.28
C VAL A 129 1.81 -9.49 -9.88
N GLN A 130 2.11 -10.54 -9.10
CA GLN A 130 1.97 -11.93 -9.53
C GLN A 130 0.52 -12.26 -9.91
N VAL A 131 -0.45 -11.92 -9.05
CA VAL A 131 -1.89 -12.13 -9.31
C VAL A 131 -2.33 -11.43 -10.61
N GLY A 132 -1.91 -10.17 -10.81
CA GLY A 132 -2.19 -9.42 -12.03
C GLY A 132 -1.62 -10.08 -13.28
N GLN A 133 -0.36 -10.52 -13.22
CA GLN A 133 0.31 -11.16 -14.35
C GLN A 133 -0.30 -12.52 -14.69
N GLU A 134 -0.59 -13.35 -13.69
CA GLU A 134 -1.23 -14.65 -13.88
C GLU A 134 -2.66 -14.50 -14.42
N ALA A 135 -3.42 -13.51 -13.96
CA ALA A 135 -4.74 -13.21 -14.52
C ALA A 135 -4.65 -12.82 -16.01
N LEU A 136 -3.69 -11.97 -16.40
CA LEU A 136 -3.46 -11.60 -17.80
C LEU A 136 -3.08 -12.80 -18.67
N ASN A 137 -2.19 -13.66 -18.17
CA ASN A 137 -1.81 -14.89 -18.86
C ASN A 137 -3.01 -15.84 -19.03
N LEU A 138 -3.81 -16.02 -17.98
CA LEU A 138 -4.99 -16.87 -18.01
C LEU A 138 -6.03 -16.35 -19.00
N LYS A 139 -6.26 -15.03 -19.05
CA LYS A 139 -7.14 -14.41 -20.05
C LYS A 139 -6.69 -14.75 -21.47
N ARG A 140 -5.40 -14.57 -21.76
CA ARG A 140 -4.82 -14.83 -23.07
C ARG A 140 -5.02 -16.30 -23.47
N GLU A 141 -4.69 -17.22 -22.59
CA GLU A 141 -4.85 -18.67 -22.80
C GLU A 141 -6.32 -19.06 -23.03
N VAL A 142 -7.25 -18.59 -22.19
CA VAL A 142 -8.69 -18.84 -22.41
C VAL A 142 -9.17 -18.26 -23.75
N THR A 143 -8.68 -17.08 -24.14
CA THR A 143 -9.13 -16.39 -25.36
C THR A 143 -8.56 -17.05 -26.62
N GLU A 144 -7.30 -17.43 -26.60
CA GLU A 144 -6.57 -17.99 -27.73
C GLU A 144 -6.86 -19.49 -27.93
N GLU A 145 -7.02 -20.24 -26.84
CA GLU A 145 -7.15 -21.70 -26.87
C GLU A 145 -8.63 -22.10 -26.78
N ILE A 146 -9.37 -21.70 -25.73
CA ILE A 146 -10.77 -22.13 -25.58
C ILE A 146 -11.74 -21.39 -26.52
N LEU A 147 -11.69 -20.07 -26.58
CA LEU A 147 -12.70 -19.28 -27.32
C LEU A 147 -12.48 -19.28 -28.82
N ARG A 148 -11.25 -19.54 -29.29
CA ARG A 148 -10.93 -19.61 -30.71
C ARG A 148 -11.23 -21.00 -31.29
N GLU A 149 -11.08 -22.06 -30.49
CA GLU A 149 -11.46 -23.43 -30.85
C GLU A 149 -12.94 -23.58 -31.24
N SER A 150 -13.85 -22.79 -30.64
CA SER A 150 -15.29 -22.93 -30.88
C SER A 150 -15.75 -22.59 -32.31
N ASN A 151 -14.88 -22.01 -33.14
CA ASN A 151 -15.23 -21.55 -34.48
C ASN A 151 -14.76 -22.46 -35.63
N ASP A 152 -13.76 -23.34 -35.46
CA ASP A 152 -13.31 -24.22 -36.57
C ASP A 152 -12.33 -25.36 -36.20
N PHE A 153 -12.11 -25.68 -34.91
CA PHE A 153 -11.03 -26.60 -34.50
C PHE A 153 -11.55 -27.92 -33.90
N LEU A 154 -11.16 -29.05 -34.49
CA LEU A 154 -11.39 -30.40 -33.98
C LEU A 154 -10.33 -30.78 -32.95
N MET A 155 -10.45 -30.27 -31.71
CA MET A 155 -9.60 -30.77 -30.61
C MET A 155 -10.13 -32.11 -30.07
N ASP A 156 -9.22 -33.07 -29.86
CA ASP A 156 -9.53 -34.34 -29.22
C ASP A 156 -10.06 -34.10 -27.78
N PRO A 157 -11.09 -34.84 -27.33
CA PRO A 157 -11.52 -34.85 -25.93
C PRO A 157 -10.40 -34.91 -24.88
N TYR A 158 -9.31 -35.65 -25.13
CA TYR A 158 -8.19 -35.77 -24.20
C TYR A 158 -7.40 -34.46 -24.04
N ASP A 159 -7.04 -33.83 -25.15
CA ASP A 159 -6.32 -32.55 -25.17
C ASP A 159 -7.16 -31.45 -24.50
N ARG A 160 -8.49 -31.50 -24.69
CA ARG A 160 -9.45 -30.62 -24.00
C ARG A 160 -9.42 -30.77 -22.49
N GLU A 161 -9.32 -31.99 -21.99
CA GLU A 161 -9.25 -32.20 -20.55
C GLU A 161 -7.94 -31.64 -19.97
N ILE A 162 -6.81 -31.84 -20.64
CA ILE A 162 -5.52 -31.30 -20.23
C ILE A 162 -5.56 -29.77 -20.18
N LEU A 163 -6.10 -29.14 -21.22
CA LEU A 163 -6.25 -27.68 -21.31
C LEU A 163 -7.09 -27.14 -20.15
N LEU A 164 -8.28 -27.71 -19.93
CA LEU A 164 -9.16 -27.28 -18.85
C LEU A 164 -8.52 -27.45 -17.47
N ARG A 165 -7.79 -28.54 -17.25
CA ARG A 165 -7.07 -28.79 -16.00
C ARG A 165 -5.99 -27.75 -15.74
N LYS A 166 -5.19 -27.41 -16.75
CA LYS A 166 -4.14 -26.38 -16.66
C LYS A 166 -4.72 -25.01 -16.31
N ILE A 167 -5.83 -24.63 -16.95
CA ILE A 167 -6.54 -23.37 -16.66
C ILE A 167 -7.07 -23.38 -15.23
N PHE A 168 -7.63 -24.50 -14.79
CA PHE A 168 -8.13 -24.64 -13.43
C PHE A 168 -7.03 -24.52 -12.37
N ASP A 169 -5.88 -25.16 -12.59
CA ASP A 169 -4.75 -25.08 -11.67
C ASP A 169 -4.17 -23.66 -11.58
N ARG A 170 -4.09 -22.94 -12.71
CA ARG A 170 -3.71 -21.52 -12.72
C ARG A 170 -4.71 -20.64 -11.98
N ALA A 171 -6.01 -20.85 -12.22
CA ALA A 171 -7.07 -20.17 -11.49
C ALA A 171 -6.93 -20.42 -9.97
N ARG A 172 -6.59 -21.64 -9.56
CA ARG A 172 -6.36 -22.00 -8.15
C ARG A 172 -5.19 -21.27 -7.52
N LEU A 173 -4.08 -21.16 -8.25
CA LEU A 173 -2.91 -20.40 -7.78
C LEU A 173 -3.26 -18.91 -7.58
N ILE A 174 -4.01 -18.33 -8.52
CA ILE A 174 -4.52 -16.96 -8.41
C ILE A 174 -5.37 -16.81 -7.15
N ASN A 175 -6.39 -17.67 -6.99
CA ASN A 175 -7.29 -17.59 -5.84
C ASN A 175 -6.56 -17.80 -4.50
N GLY A 176 -5.67 -18.79 -4.43
CA GLY A 176 -4.89 -19.08 -3.23
C GLY A 176 -4.03 -17.88 -2.82
N THR A 177 -3.43 -17.17 -3.78
CA THR A 177 -2.65 -15.96 -3.53
C THR A 177 -3.54 -14.81 -3.04
N ILE A 178 -4.73 -14.62 -3.64
CA ILE A 178 -5.71 -13.63 -3.20
C ILE A 178 -6.17 -13.92 -1.76
N LEU A 179 -6.47 -15.18 -1.44
CA LEU A 179 -6.88 -15.58 -0.10
C LEU A 179 -5.77 -15.34 0.93
N TYR A 180 -4.51 -15.59 0.57
CA TYR A 180 -3.36 -15.25 1.40
C TYR A 180 -3.28 -13.74 1.68
N ILE A 181 -3.42 -12.90 0.64
CA ILE A 181 -3.46 -11.45 0.80
C ILE A 181 -4.61 -11.05 1.74
N ASN A 182 -5.82 -11.57 1.51
CA ASN A 182 -7.00 -11.27 2.34
C ASN A 182 -6.77 -11.68 3.80
N LEU A 183 -6.13 -12.83 4.05
CA LEU A 183 -5.79 -13.29 5.39
C LEU A 183 -4.83 -12.31 6.08
N VAL A 184 -3.76 -11.88 5.41
CA VAL A 184 -2.81 -10.91 5.95
C VAL A 184 -3.51 -9.59 6.29
N LEU A 185 -4.34 -9.08 5.37
CA LEU A 185 -5.06 -7.83 5.56
C LEU A 185 -6.14 -7.90 6.65
N LYS A 186 -6.84 -9.03 6.79
CA LYS A 186 -7.78 -9.26 7.90
C LYS A 186 -7.07 -9.25 9.25
N ASN A 187 -5.85 -9.81 9.29
CA ASN A 187 -5.01 -9.85 10.48
C ASN A 187 -4.25 -8.54 10.77
N ALA A 188 -4.37 -7.52 9.91
CA ALA A 188 -3.71 -6.22 10.07
C ALA A 188 -4.04 -5.50 11.39
N LYS A 189 -5.21 -5.77 11.99
CA LYS A 189 -5.61 -5.24 13.30
C LYS A 189 -4.94 -5.96 14.47
N GLN A 190 -4.63 -7.25 14.30
CA GLN A 190 -4.09 -8.10 15.37
C GLN A 190 -2.56 -8.10 15.37
N THR A 191 -1.94 -8.02 14.19
CA THR A 191 -0.49 -8.00 14.04
C THR A 191 -0.05 -6.65 13.48
N PRO A 192 0.59 -5.78 14.30
CA PRO A 192 1.07 -4.49 13.83
C PRO A 192 1.99 -4.61 12.60
N TYR A 193 1.86 -3.65 11.68
CA TYR A 193 2.57 -3.61 10.40
C TYR A 193 4.08 -3.86 10.54
N ILE A 194 4.73 -3.26 11.54
CA ILE A 194 6.18 -3.37 11.76
C ILE A 194 6.66 -4.81 12.01
N PHE A 195 5.82 -5.66 12.62
CA PHE A 195 6.16 -7.06 12.89
C PHE A 195 6.02 -7.94 11.65
N GLN A 196 5.30 -7.47 10.64
CA GLN A 196 5.11 -8.20 9.40
C GLN A 196 6.22 -7.92 8.39
N ILE A 197 6.98 -6.83 8.56
CA ILE A 197 8.10 -6.48 7.68
C ILE A 197 9.27 -7.46 7.93
N PRO A 198 9.70 -8.21 6.90
CA PRO A 198 10.88 -9.08 7.02
C PRO A 198 12.10 -8.30 7.51
N GLY A 199 12.82 -8.86 8.48
CA GLY A 199 14.01 -8.24 9.08
C GLY A 199 13.71 -7.30 10.25
N LEU A 200 12.64 -6.48 10.22
CA LEU A 200 12.33 -5.54 11.31
C LEU A 200 11.82 -6.22 12.58
N ASN A 201 11.11 -7.33 12.47
CA ASN A 201 10.69 -8.12 13.63
C ASN A 201 11.87 -8.51 14.52
N ASN A 202 13.01 -8.88 13.93
CA ASN A 202 14.21 -9.25 14.69
C ASN A 202 14.74 -8.06 15.49
N TYR A 203 14.80 -6.85 14.90
CA TYR A 203 15.25 -5.66 15.61
C TYR A 203 14.35 -5.32 16.80
N VAL A 204 13.02 -5.37 16.66
CA VAL A 204 12.13 -5.08 17.79
C VAL A 204 12.29 -6.11 18.92
N ASN A 205 12.55 -7.37 18.59
CA ASN A 205 12.81 -8.40 19.59
C ASN A 205 14.17 -8.20 20.28
N ILE A 206 15.20 -7.82 19.53
CA ILE A 206 16.52 -7.46 20.06
C ILE A 206 16.42 -6.24 20.98
N ASP A 207 15.73 -5.19 20.57
CA ASP A 207 15.54 -3.99 21.39
C ASP A 207 14.79 -4.30 22.69
N ARG A 208 13.73 -5.11 22.62
CA ARG A 208 13.04 -5.59 23.83
C ARG A 208 13.97 -6.37 24.74
N MET A 209 14.87 -7.19 24.19
CA MET A 209 15.86 -7.96 24.96
C MET A 209 16.86 -7.01 25.62
N ILE A 210 17.41 -6.04 24.90
CA ILE A 210 18.34 -5.03 25.42
C ILE A 210 17.69 -4.22 26.54
N ILE A 211 16.45 -3.75 26.35
CA ILE A 211 15.72 -3.00 27.37
C ILE A 211 15.48 -3.85 28.62
N LYS A 212 15.07 -5.11 28.46
CA LYS A 212 14.89 -6.02 29.60
C LYS A 212 16.21 -6.26 30.34
N ASP A 213 17.31 -6.42 29.63
CA ASP A 213 18.65 -6.56 30.21
C ASP A 213 19.06 -5.31 30.98
N ILE A 214 18.84 -4.11 30.42
CA ILE A 214 19.08 -2.83 31.11
C ILE A 214 18.23 -2.72 32.37
N ILE A 215 16.92 -3.00 32.30
CA ILE A 215 16.02 -2.95 33.45
C ILE A 215 16.44 -3.94 34.53
N SER A 216 16.79 -5.17 34.14
CA SER A 216 17.25 -6.20 35.08
C SER A 216 18.54 -5.79 35.78
N LYS A 217 19.54 -5.32 35.02
CA LYS A 217 20.80 -4.79 35.57
C LYS A 217 20.56 -3.60 36.50
N TYR A 218 19.67 -2.67 36.13
CA TYR A 218 19.33 -1.53 36.98
C TYR A 218 18.59 -1.94 38.27
N GLY A 219 17.74 -2.96 38.20
CA GLY A 219 17.07 -3.53 39.37
C GLY A 219 18.04 -4.25 40.32
N ILE A 220 19.05 -4.94 39.78
CA ILE A 220 20.12 -5.59 40.56
C ILE A 220 21.03 -4.55 41.21
N LEU A 221 21.36 -3.45 40.53
CA LEU A 221 22.22 -2.37 41.04
C LEU A 221 21.57 -1.48 42.13
N LYS A 222 20.29 -1.69 42.44
CA LYS A 222 19.58 -0.98 43.52
C LYS A 222 19.63 -1.67 44.88
N TYR A 223 20.23 -2.86 44.96
CA TYR A 223 20.53 -3.61 46.18
C TYR A 223 22.04 -3.83 46.28
#